data_AF-A0A5E9ATZ4-F1
#
_entry.id   AF-A0A5E9ATZ4-F1
#
_cell.length_a   1.000
_cell.length_b   1.000
_cell.length_c   1.000
_cell.angle_alpha   90.00
_cell.angle_beta   90.00
_cell.angle_gamma   90.00
#
_symmetry.space_group_name_H-M   'P 1'
#
loop_
_entity.id
_entity.type
_entity.pdbx_description
1 polymer ?
#
loop_
_entity_poly.entity_id
_entity_poly.type
_entity_poly.pdbx_seq_one_letter_code
_entity_poly.pdbx_strand_id
1 'polypeptide(L)' 'AFYAARVAAVGEPWISFFVPDELAKALGDLGFDDIEDLDNGDIAARFARSPSTKSNSGGHILRARRSV' A
#
# COMPACT_ATOMS: atom_id res chain seq x y z
N ALA A 1 5.26 -5.66 -13.50
CA ALA A 1 5.63 -6.69 -12.50
C ALA A 1 6.92 -7.44 -12.87
N PHE A 2 8.05 -6.75 -13.04
CA PHE A 2 9.32 -7.38 -13.50
C PHE A 2 9.96 -8.30 -12.43
N TYR A 3 9.55 -8.18 -11.17
CA TYR A 3 10.18 -8.89 -10.05
C TYR A 3 9.49 -10.21 -9.68
N ALA A 4 8.18 -10.38 -9.89
CA ALA A 4 7.46 -11.57 -9.45
C ALA A 4 7.99 -12.87 -10.08
N ALA A 5 8.25 -12.86 -11.41
CA ALA A 5 8.84 -14.01 -12.10
C ALA A 5 10.27 -14.33 -11.62
N ARG A 6 11.04 -13.29 -11.26
CA ARG A 6 12.41 -13.46 -10.73
C ARG A 6 12.40 -14.10 -9.35
N VAL A 7 11.50 -13.67 -8.46
CA VAL A 7 11.41 -14.22 -7.10
C VAL A 7 10.82 -15.64 -7.13
N ALA A 8 9.84 -15.89 -8.01
CA ALA A 8 9.33 -17.25 -8.25
C ALA A 8 10.42 -18.22 -8.75
N ALA A 9 11.32 -17.76 -9.63
CA ALA A 9 12.41 -18.58 -10.16
C ALA A 9 13.46 -19.00 -9.11
N VAL A 10 13.56 -18.28 -7.98
CA VAL A 10 14.43 -18.64 -6.85
C VAL A 10 13.69 -19.40 -5.73
N GLY A 11 12.43 -19.78 -5.95
CA GLY A 11 11.64 -20.59 -5.03
C GLY A 11 10.78 -19.81 -4.04
N GLU A 12 10.69 -18.48 -4.16
CA GLU A 12 9.89 -17.62 -3.27
C GLU A 12 8.78 -16.89 -4.05
N PRO A 13 7.79 -17.60 -4.61
CA PRO A 13 6.73 -16.95 -5.38
C PRO A 13 5.96 -15.93 -4.51
N TRP A 14 5.87 -14.69 -4.98
CA TRP A 14 4.99 -13.70 -4.38
C TRP A 14 3.54 -14.10 -4.62
N ILE A 15 2.88 -14.51 -3.53
CA ILE A 15 1.53 -15.08 -3.57
C ILE A 15 0.46 -13.98 -3.58
N SER A 16 0.79 -12.79 -3.07
CA SER A 16 -0.10 -11.64 -3.06
C SER A 16 0.63 -10.38 -3.51
N PHE A 17 -0.07 -9.57 -4.29
CA PHE A 17 0.29 -8.19 -4.60
C PHE A 17 -0.95 -7.35 -4.38
N PHE A 18 -0.81 -6.25 -3.66
CA PHE A 18 -1.93 -5.36 -3.37
C PHE A 18 -1.79 -4.11 -4.23
N VAL A 19 -2.82 -3.81 -5.01
CA VAL A 19 -2.96 -2.54 -5.71
C VAL A 19 -3.74 -1.60 -4.77
N PRO A 20 -3.19 -0.45 -4.37
CA PRO A 20 -3.81 0.40 -3.36
C PRO A 20 -5.25 0.80 -3.69
N ASP A 21 -5.52 1.20 -4.94
CA ASP A 21 -6.86 1.57 -5.40
C ASP A 21 -7.87 0.42 -5.32
N GLU A 22 -7.43 -0.82 -5.62
CA GLU A 22 -8.29 -2.01 -5.52
C GLU A 22 -8.57 -2.36 -4.06
N LEU A 23 -7.58 -2.18 -3.18
CA LEU A 23 -7.74 -2.40 -1.74
C LEU A 23 -8.70 -1.37 -1.13
N ALA A 24 -8.55 -0.09 -1.50
CA ALA A 24 -9.45 0.97 -1.05
C ALA A 24 -10.89 0.71 -1.51
N LYS A 25 -11.08 0.27 -2.76
CA LYS A 25 -12.41 -0.13 -3.26
C LYS A 25 -13.00 -1.29 -2.45
N ALA A 26 -12.23 -2.36 -2.22
CA ALA A 26 -12.69 -3.51 -1.45
C ALA A 26 -13.06 -3.13 0.00
N LEU A 27 -12.31 -2.21 0.61
CA LEU A 27 -12.63 -1.65 1.93
C LEU A 27 -13.94 -0.84 1.90
N GLY A 28 -14.16 -0.06 0.84
CA GLY A 28 -15.44 0.65 0.61
C GLY A 28 -16.62 -0.32 0.50
N ASP A 29 -16.46 -1.41 -0.26
CA ASP A 29 -17.49 -2.44 -0.43
C ASP A 29 -17.82 -3.16 0.90
N LEU A 30 -16.88 -3.21 1.85
CA LEU A 30 -17.08 -3.71 3.22
C LEU A 30 -17.74 -2.67 4.17
N GLY A 31 -18.04 -1.47 3.66
CA GLY A 31 -18.70 -0.40 4.41
C GLY A 31 -17.76 0.39 5.32
N PHE A 32 -16.47 0.47 4.99
CA PHE A 32 -15.60 1.52 5.52
C PHE A 32 -15.76 2.78 4.67
N ASP A 33 -15.84 3.95 5.31
CA ASP A 33 -16.16 5.22 4.64
C ASP A 33 -15.07 6.29 4.84
N ASP A 34 -14.15 6.08 5.77
CA ASP A 34 -12.94 6.87 5.92
C ASP A 34 -11.73 5.97 5.71
N ILE A 35 -11.15 6.09 4.51
CA ILE A 35 -10.01 5.33 4.03
C ILE A 35 -8.89 6.33 3.76
N GLU A 36 -7.75 6.11 4.41
CA GLU A 36 -6.51 6.82 4.19
C GLU A 36 -5.48 5.84 3.61
N ASP A 37 -4.88 6.20 2.48
CA ASP A 37 -3.71 5.53 1.91
C ASP A 37 -2.51 6.47 2.00
N LEU A 38 -1.43 6.00 2.62
CA LEU A 38 -0.17 6.72 2.74
C LEU A 38 0.88 5.98 1.92
N ASP A 39 1.41 6.67 0.91
CA ASP A 39 2.56 6.20 0.15
C ASP A 39 3.88 6.34 0.95
N ASN A 40 4.97 5.83 0.39
CA ASN A 40 6.27 5.85 1.06
C ASN A 40 6.71 7.27 1.48
N GLY A 41 6.39 8.27 0.66
CA GLY A 41 6.74 9.67 0.87
C GLY A 41 5.87 10.29 1.95
N ASP A 42 4.57 10.00 1.94
CA ASP A 42 3.63 10.45 2.97
C ASP A 42 3.96 9.86 4.34
N ILE A 43 4.37 8.59 4.39
CA ILE A 43 4.86 7.94 5.61
C ILE A 43 6.10 8.66 6.13
N ALA A 44 7.08 8.94 5.26
CA ALA A 44 8.30 9.63 5.66
C ALA A 44 8.03 11.05 6.16
N ALA A 45 7.13 11.78 5.48
CA ALA A 45 6.73 13.12 5.88
C ALA A 45 6.03 13.13 7.25
N ARG A 46 5.08 12.21 7.46
CA ARG A 46 4.29 12.17 8.68
C ARG A 46 5.07 11.63 9.88
N PHE A 47 5.76 10.51 9.72
CA PHE A 47 6.31 9.77 10.86
C PHE A 47 7.82 10.01 11.06
N ALA A 48 8.57 10.26 9.98
CA ALA A 48 10.00 10.56 10.09
C ALA A 48 10.33 12.06 10.05
N ARG A 49 9.33 12.93 9.78
CA ARG A 49 9.52 14.38 9.56
C ARG A 49 10.59 14.67 8.49
N SER A 50 10.70 13.79 7.51
CA SER A 50 11.61 13.90 6.39
C SER A 50 10.86 14.44 5.17
N PRO A 51 11.51 15.14 4.22
CA PRO A 51 10.83 15.57 3.00
C PRO A 51 10.16 14.39 2.29
N SER A 52 8.90 14.58 1.87
CA SER A 52 8.21 13.59 1.03
C SER A 52 8.98 13.44 -0.27
N THR A 53 9.52 12.25 -0.48
CA THR A 53 10.17 11.88 -1.74
C THR A 53 9.43 10.67 -2.27
N LYS A 54 8.67 10.89 -3.36
CA LYS A 54 7.95 9.80 -4.01
C LYS A 54 8.96 8.81 -4.57
N SER A 55 8.82 7.57 -4.15
CA SER A 55 9.58 6.46 -4.69
C SER A 55 8.63 5.35 -5.09
N ASN A 56 8.90 4.71 -6.24
CA ASN A 56 8.17 3.51 -6.66
C ASN A 56 8.57 2.26 -5.85
N SER A 57 9.32 2.44 -4.76
CA SER A 57 9.76 1.40 -3.84
C SER A 57 9.56 1.85 -2.40
N GLY A 58 8.98 0.98 -1.58
CA GLY A 58 8.74 1.26 -0.16
C GLY A 58 7.48 0.57 0.34
N GLY A 59 7.17 0.77 1.62
CA GLY A 59 5.90 0.34 2.18
C GLY A 59 4.76 1.31 1.83
N HIS A 60 3.54 0.78 1.86
CA HIS A 60 2.29 1.54 1.87
C HIS A 60 1.56 1.24 3.18
N ILE A 61 0.85 2.23 3.72
CA ILE A 61 -0.03 2.06 4.87
C ILE A 61 -1.45 2.44 4.44
N LEU A 62 -2.36 1.47 4.46
CA LEU A 62 -3.79 1.74 4.35
C LEU A 62 -4.46 1.63 5.72
N ARG A 63 -5.24 2.64 6.07
CA ARG A 63 -6.06 2.70 7.28
C ARG A 63 -7.50 2.93 6.87
N ALA A 64 -8.41 2.09 7.38
CA ALA A 64 -9.84 2.22 7.14
C ALA A 64 -10.60 2.28 8.47
N ARG A 65 -11.59 3.15 8.56
CA ARG A 65 -12.59 3.14 9.64
C ARG A 65 -13.99 3.36 9.09
N ARG A 66 -14.98 3.06 9.93
CA ARG A 66 -16.36 3.46 9.73
C ARG A 66 -16.61 4.73 10.55
N SER A 67 -17.29 5.68 9.96
CA SER A 67 -17.78 6.87 10.64
C SER A 67 -18.98 6.43 11.47
N VAL A 68 -18.74 6.23 12.76
CA VAL A 68 -19.77 5.86 13.74
C VAL A 68 -20.80 6.97 13.89
#